data_AF-A0A7X8J138-F1
#
_entry.id   AF-A0A7X8J138-F1
#
_cell.length_a   1.000
_cell.length_b   1.000
_cell.length_c   1.000
_cell.angle_alpha   90.00
_cell.angle_beta   90.00
_cell.angle_gamma   90.00
#
_symmetry.space_group_name_H-M   'P 1'
#
loop_
_entity.id
_entity.type
_entity.pdbx_description
1 polymer ?
#
loop_
_entity_poly.entity_id
_entity_poly.type
_entity_poly.pdbx_seq_one_letter_code
_entity_poly.pdbx_strand_id
1 'polypeptide(L)' 'MSDKIGYIRVSTKLQNELRQINAFKEIGISEKNIYIDKETGINFDRIGYLYMKK' A
#
# COMPACT_ATOMS: atom_id res chain seq x y z
N MET A 1 5.80 -18.35 10.13
CA MET A 1 4.71 -17.37 10.31
C MET A 1 4.74 -16.47 9.09
N SER A 2 3.70 -16.50 8.25
CA SER A 2 3.65 -15.63 7.08
C SER A 2 3.24 -14.24 7.54
N ASP A 3 4.20 -13.32 7.65
CA ASP A 3 3.91 -11.92 7.92
C ASP A 3 3.02 -11.38 6.80
N LYS A 4 1.80 -10.94 7.15
CA LYS A 4 0.87 -10.35 6.18
C LYS A 4 1.41 -8.97 5.79
N ILE A 5 1.49 -8.73 4.48
CA ILE A 5 1.90 -7.45 3.90
C ILE A 5 0.68 -6.81 3.24
N GLY A 6 0.42 -5.54 3.56
CA GLY A 6 -0.62 -4.73 2.93
C GLY A 6 -0.02 -3.85 1.86
N TYR A 7 -0.59 -3.85 0.65
CA TYR A 7 -0.22 -2.91 -0.41
C TYR A 7 -1.43 -2.06 -0.79
N ILE A 8 -1.27 -0.74 -0.68
CA ILE A 8 -2.25 0.27 -1.04
C ILE A 8 -1.75 1.00 -2.28
N ARG A 9 -2.62 1.18 -3.27
CA ARG A 9 -2.36 2.02 -4.44
C ARG A 9 -3.38 3.14 -4.51
N VAL A 10 -2.89 4.38 -4.61
CA VAL A 10 -3.72 5.56 -4.86
C VAL A 10 -3.21 6.33 -6.07
N SER A 11 -4.11 6.55 -7.02
CA SER A 11 -3.84 7.21 -8.31
C SER A 11 -3.81 8.73 -8.22
N THR A 12 -4.38 9.32 -7.17
CA THR A 12 -4.40 10.77 -6.96
C THR A 12 -4.15 11.08 -5.49
N LYS A 13 -3.51 12.21 -5.20
CA LYS A 13 -3.27 12.69 -3.82
C LYS A 13 -4.55 12.96 -3.02
N LEU A 14 -5.70 12.98 -3.69
CA LEU A 14 -7.03 13.24 -3.12
C LEU A 14 -7.79 11.96 -2.76
N GLN A 15 -7.32 10.78 -3.17
CA GLN A 15 -7.95 9.53 -2.77
C GLN A 15 -7.75 9.29 -1.27
N ASN A 16 -8.83 8.92 -0.57
CA ASN A 16 -8.81 8.72 0.87
C ASN A 16 -8.14 7.38 1.25
N GLU A 17 -6.83 7.45 1.42
CA GLU A 17 -5.91 6.37 1.78
C GLU A 17 -6.26 5.76 3.15
N LEU A 18 -6.80 6.59 4.06
CA LEU A 18 -7.12 6.20 5.44
C LEU A 18 -8.13 5.06 5.49
N ARG A 19 -9.08 4.99 4.54
CA ARG A 19 -10.04 3.87 4.49
C ARG A 19 -9.34 2.54 4.23
N GLN A 20 -8.34 2.53 3.35
CA GLN A 20 -7.61 1.30 3.02
C GLN A 20 -6.67 0.91 4.17
N ILE A 21 -6.02 1.89 4.82
CA ILE A 21 -5.19 1.66 6.01
C ILE A 21 -6.03 1.05 7.14
N ASN A 22 -7.22 1.59 7.40
CA ASN A 22 -8.11 1.07 8.45
C ASN A 22 -8.56 -0.35 8.17
N ALA A 23 -8.92 -0.68 6.91
CA ALA A 23 -9.25 -2.05 6.54
C ALA A 23 -8.09 -3.03 6.77
N PHE A 24 -6.85 -2.62 6.50
CA PHE A 24 -5.67 -3.44 6.77
C PHE A 24 -5.40 -3.63 8.27
N LYS A 25 -5.63 -2.60 9.08
CA LYS A 25 -5.58 -2.71 10.54
C LYS A 25 -6.60 -3.71 11.08
N GLU A 26 -7.83 -3.69 10.57
CA GLU A 26 -8.89 -4.62 10.98
C GLU A 26 -8.55 -6.08 10.66
N ILE A 27 -7.80 -6.33 9.57
CA ILE A 27 -7.32 -7.66 9.17
C ILE A 27 -6.07 -8.11 9.97
N GLY A 28 -5.55 -7.23 10.84
CA GLY A 28 -4.39 -7.49 11.69
C GLY A 28 -3.04 -7.28 10.97
N ILE A 29 -3.01 -6.47 9.90
CA ILE A 29 -1.76 -6.04 9.27
C ILE A 29 -1.22 -4.85 10.05
N SER A 30 0.00 -4.98 10.56
CA SER A 30 0.70 -3.89 11.23
C SER A 30 1.03 -2.78 10.22
N GLU A 31 0.90 -1.52 10.60
CA GLU A 31 1.20 -0.37 9.73
C GLU A 31 2.62 -0.42 9.14
N LYS A 32 3.58 -0.99 9.87
CA LYS A 32 4.96 -1.19 9.39
C LYS A 32 5.07 -2.11 8.18
N ASN A 33 4.05 -2.94 7.95
CA ASN A 33 3.92 -3.85 6.81
C ASN A 33 2.94 -3.31 5.75
N ILE A 34 2.51 -2.05 5.86
CA ILE A 34 1.62 -1.41 4.88
C ILE A 34 2.47 -0.50 3.98
N TYR A 35 2.52 -0.84 2.69
CA TYR A 35 3.19 -0.06 1.67
C TYR A 35 2.16 0.73 0.87
N ILE A 36 2.37 2.03 0.74
CA ILE A 36 1.44 2.95 0.06
C ILE A 36 2.14 3.55 -1.14
N ASP A 37 1.56 3.33 -2.32
CA ASP A 37 2.08 3.84 -3.58
C ASP A 37 1.16 4.93 -4.13
N LYS A 38 1.71 6.12 -4.33
CA LYS A 38 0.97 7.31 -4.77
C LYS A 38 1.39 7.73 -6.17
N GLU A 39 1.14 6.86 -7.15
CA GLU A 39 1.47 7.12 -8.55
C GLU A 39 0.23 7.23 -9.43
N THR A 40 0.18 8.31 -10.22
CA THR A 40 -0.74 8.44 -11.35
C THR A 40 -0.37 7.37 -12.37
N GLY A 41 -1.35 6.68 -12.94
CA GLY A 41 -1.14 5.50 -13.81
C GLY A 41 -0.43 5.76 -15.15
N ILE A 42 0.29 6.87 -15.27
CA ILE A 42 1.07 7.24 -16.45
C ILE A 42 2.57 6.95 -16.28
N ASN A 43 3.09 6.99 -15.05
CA ASN A 43 4.47 6.62 -14.75
C ASN A 43 4.52 5.27 -14.04
N PHE A 44 5.51 4.46 -14.42
CA PHE A 44 5.67 3.06 -14.02
C PHE A 44 6.80 2.90 -13.00
N ASP A 45 7.13 3.94 -12.24
CA ASP A 45 8.20 3.93 -11.22
C ASP A 45 7.70 3.35 -9.90
N ARG A 46 7.27 2.08 -9.99
CA ARG A 46 6.66 1.30 -8.91
C ARG A 46 7.69 0.84 -7.87
N ILE A 47 8.26 1.79 -7.13
CA ILE A 47 9.28 1.51 -6.12
C ILE A 47 8.69 0.60 -5.03
N GLY A 48 7.43 0.81 -4.62
CA GLY A 48 6.78 0.03 -3.56
C GLY A 48 6.53 -1.45 -3.93
N TYR A 49 6.02 -1.71 -5.14
CA TYR A 49 5.81 -3.08 -5.61
C TYR A 49 7.13 -3.84 -5.83
N LEU A 50 8.17 -3.16 -6.34
CA LEU A 50 9.52 -3.75 -6.48
C LEU A 50 10.14 -4.10 -5.13
N TYR A 51 9.92 -3.26 -4.10
CA TYR A 51 10.41 -3.53 -2.74
C TYR A 51 9.73 -4.73 -2.09
N MET A 52 8.44 -4.95 -2.38
CA MET A 52 7.68 -6.09 -1.84
C MET A 52 8.01 -7.42 -2.52
N LYS A 53 8.49 -7.41 -3.77
CA LYS A 53 8.76 -8.62 -4.56
C LYS A 53 10.12 -9.26 -4.26
N LYS A 54 10.93 -8.66 -3.38
CA LYS A 54 12.28 -9.13 -3.03
C LYS A 54 12.26 -9.88 -1.71
#